data_AF-A0A2V5W3C7-F1
#
_entry.id   AF-A0A2V5W3C7-F1
#
_cell.length_a   1.000
_cell.length_b   1.000
_cell.length_c   1.000
_cell.angle_alpha   90.00
_cell.angle_beta   90.00
_cell.angle_gamma   90.00
#
_symmetry.space_group_name_H-M   'P 1'
#
loop_
_entity.id
_entity.type
_entity.pdbx_description
1 polymer ?
#
loop_
_entity_poly.entity_id
_entity_poly.type
_entity_poly.pdbx_seq_one_letter_code
_entity_poly.pdbx_strand_id
1 'polypeptide(L)'
;YWGVLQKVVAAMAWVMMKTMRTSGSESLAGASNIFLGQTEAALVIKPYLPKMTQSEMMALMVTGFSTIATGVMAVYAGMEGLSAGHILTASVLGAPAGLLASKVMFPETEPSETGERCHFETKRTATNSIDALCTGASEGVMLSINVMGMLIAFVAVVALLNGLIVWPQHALGIAAPLTIQQMLGWLNAPFAWLMGVPWNDCPFIGQILGERIVLNEFVGYLDLSNFVKTHPGAVDPRSVTLASYALCGFANFSSIAIQIGGIGALAPERRHDLARLGFRAMVAGLLACYLMTTVIGIIL
;
A
#
# COMPACT_ATOMS: atom_id res chain seq x y z
N TYR A 1 -22.00 8.18 -3.71
CA TYR A 1 -23.31 8.78 -4.03
C TYR A 1 -23.92 9.54 -2.85
N TRP A 2 -24.17 8.91 -1.69
CA TRP A 2 -24.88 9.52 -0.55
C TRP A 2 -24.12 10.62 0.24
N GLY A 3 -22.88 10.95 -0.11
CA GLY A 3 -22.12 12.00 0.59
C GLY A 3 -21.49 11.56 1.91
N VAL A 4 -21.66 10.31 2.35
CA VAL A 4 -21.12 9.80 3.62
C VAL A 4 -19.60 9.72 3.56
N LEU A 5 -19.06 9.03 2.55
CA LEU A 5 -17.61 8.87 2.34
C LEU A 5 -16.93 10.25 2.22
N GLN A 6 -17.53 11.17 1.46
CA GLN A 6 -17.04 12.54 1.33
C GLN A 6 -16.87 13.24 2.68
N LYS A 7 -17.88 13.15 3.56
CA LYS A 7 -17.85 13.79 4.88
C LYS A 7 -16.78 13.19 5.78
N VAL A 8 -16.64 11.85 5.78
CA VAL A 8 -15.64 11.15 6.58
C VAL A 8 -14.23 11.49 6.09
N VAL A 9 -13.99 11.41 4.78
CA VAL A 9 -12.70 11.75 4.16
C VAL A 9 -12.36 13.22 4.41
N ALA A 10 -13.30 14.15 4.26
CA ALA A 10 -13.08 15.56 4.53
C ALA A 10 -12.73 15.83 6.01
N ALA A 11 -13.40 15.15 6.94
CA ALA A 11 -13.09 15.25 8.37
C ALA A 11 -11.69 14.72 8.69
N MET A 12 -11.31 13.55 8.16
CA MET A 12 -9.98 12.97 8.34
C MET A 12 -8.88 13.84 7.72
N ALA A 13 -9.11 14.34 6.50
CA ALA A 13 -8.20 15.27 5.84
C ALA A 13 -8.01 16.55 6.67
N TRP A 14 -9.10 17.12 7.20
CA TRP A 14 -9.03 18.29 8.06
C TRP A 14 -8.22 18.03 9.34
N VAL A 15 -8.41 16.88 9.99
CA VAL A 15 -7.62 16.48 11.18
C VAL A 15 -6.13 16.38 10.82
N MET A 16 -5.79 15.70 9.72
CA MET A 16 -4.39 15.58 9.28
C MET A 16 -3.78 16.93 8.94
N MET A 17 -4.48 17.80 8.23
CA MET A 17 -4.01 19.16 7.95
C MET A 17 -3.74 19.96 9.22
N LYS A 18 -4.64 19.90 10.21
CA LYS A 18 -4.48 20.68 11.44
C LYS A 18 -3.37 20.14 12.33
N THR A 19 -3.20 18.83 12.39
CA THR A 19 -2.22 18.18 13.27
C THR A 19 -0.84 18.08 12.64
N MET A 20 -0.75 17.74 11.36
CA MET A 20 0.49 17.51 10.63
C MET A 20 0.94 18.73 9.80
N ARG A 21 0.08 19.75 9.64
CA ARG A 21 0.37 20.97 8.87
C ARG A 21 0.70 20.71 7.39
N THR A 22 0.12 19.65 6.84
CA THR A 22 0.18 19.28 5.43
C THR A 22 -0.83 20.09 4.60
N SER A 23 -0.63 20.13 3.27
CA SER A 23 -1.51 20.85 2.36
C SER A 23 -2.88 20.18 2.19
N GLY A 24 -3.83 20.90 1.60
CA GLY A 24 -5.18 20.38 1.34
C GLY A 24 -5.19 19.17 0.41
N SER A 25 -4.40 19.21 -0.67
CA SER A 25 -4.37 18.15 -1.67
C SER A 25 -3.78 16.85 -1.14
N GLU A 26 -2.64 16.90 -0.46
CA GLU A 26 -1.98 15.69 0.04
C GLU A 26 -2.72 15.08 1.24
N SER A 27 -3.35 15.90 2.08
CA SER A 27 -4.15 15.42 3.21
C SER A 27 -5.46 14.79 2.74
N LEU A 28 -6.09 15.36 1.70
CA LEU A 28 -7.25 14.77 1.05
C LEU A 28 -6.90 13.45 0.35
N ALA A 29 -5.75 13.40 -0.32
CA ALA A 29 -5.25 12.17 -0.93
C ALA A 29 -5.01 11.08 0.13
N GLY A 30 -4.27 11.40 1.20
CA GLY A 30 -4.01 10.48 2.31
C GLY A 30 -5.30 9.98 2.97
N ALA A 31 -6.27 10.87 3.21
CA ALA A 31 -7.56 10.51 3.80
C ALA A 31 -8.39 9.62 2.86
N SER A 32 -8.33 9.89 1.55
CA SER A 32 -9.02 9.10 0.54
C SER A 32 -8.43 7.69 0.44
N ASN A 33 -7.10 7.57 0.53
CA ASN A 33 -6.35 6.31 0.47
C ASN A 33 -6.66 5.34 1.63
N ILE A 34 -7.26 5.80 2.74
CA ILE A 34 -7.76 4.93 3.81
C ILE A 34 -8.85 3.98 3.29
N PHE A 35 -9.65 4.45 2.34
CA PHE A 35 -10.83 3.75 1.84
C PHE A 35 -10.71 3.32 0.38
N LEU A 36 -10.08 4.16 -0.43
CA LEU A 36 -9.90 4.01 -1.87
C LEU A 36 -8.49 3.50 -2.17
N GLY A 37 -8.31 2.89 -3.35
CA GLY A 37 -6.98 2.48 -3.79
C GLY A 37 -6.14 3.66 -4.26
N GLN A 38 -4.85 3.37 -4.46
CA GLN A 38 -3.83 4.36 -4.84
C GLN A 38 -4.15 5.16 -6.11
N THR A 39 -4.93 4.59 -7.04
CA THR A 39 -5.35 5.26 -8.28
C THR A 39 -6.66 6.02 -8.12
N GLU A 40 -7.61 5.49 -7.35
CA GLU A 40 -8.93 6.09 -7.14
C GLU A 40 -8.83 7.31 -6.21
N ALA A 41 -7.94 7.28 -5.22
CA ALA A 41 -7.68 8.43 -4.36
C ALA A 41 -7.14 9.63 -5.17
N ALA A 42 -6.30 9.38 -6.19
CA ALA A 42 -5.81 10.43 -7.07
C ALA A 42 -6.93 11.08 -7.91
N LEU A 43 -7.99 10.34 -8.22
CA LEU A 43 -9.16 10.90 -8.91
C LEU A 43 -9.89 11.95 -8.06
N VAL A 44 -9.96 11.74 -6.74
CA VAL A 44 -10.58 12.69 -5.80
C VAL A 44 -9.88 14.04 -5.82
N ILE A 45 -8.55 14.04 -6.01
CA ILE A 45 -7.73 15.24 -6.04
C ILE A 45 -7.31 15.65 -7.46
N LYS A 46 -7.92 15.08 -8.51
CA LYS A 46 -7.55 15.31 -9.92
C LYS A 46 -7.31 16.79 -10.28
N PRO A 47 -8.16 17.75 -9.88
CA PRO A 47 -7.96 19.17 -10.23
C PRO A 47 -6.66 19.78 -9.68
N TYR A 48 -6.09 19.18 -8.64
CA TYR A 48 -4.88 19.66 -7.97
C TYR A 48 -3.60 19.05 -8.54
N LEU A 49 -3.67 17.83 -9.10
CA LEU A 49 -2.50 17.10 -9.60
C LEU A 49 -1.53 17.93 -10.47
N PRO A 50 -1.99 18.75 -11.44
CA PRO A 50 -1.07 19.53 -12.28
C PRO A 50 -0.24 20.54 -11.48
N LYS A 51 -0.79 21.05 -10.37
CA LYS A 51 -0.27 22.16 -9.56
C LYS A 51 0.43 21.72 -8.28
N MET A 52 0.44 20.41 -7.98
CA MET A 52 1.08 19.91 -6.77
C MET A 52 2.60 20.08 -6.83
N THR A 53 3.23 20.43 -5.72
CA THR A 53 4.69 20.44 -5.60
C THR A 53 5.25 19.01 -5.71
N GLN A 54 6.57 18.86 -5.83
CA GLN A 54 7.20 17.52 -5.82
C GLN A 54 6.99 16.79 -4.49
N SER A 55 6.95 17.51 -3.36
CA SER A 55 6.73 16.90 -2.04
C SER A 55 5.28 16.48 -1.85
N GLU A 56 4.31 17.27 -2.33
CA GLU A 56 2.91 16.86 -2.36
C GLU A 56 2.68 15.64 -3.27
N MET A 57 3.34 15.60 -4.43
CA MET A 57 3.28 14.44 -5.33
C MET A 57 3.88 13.20 -4.68
N MET A 58 5.02 13.35 -3.99
CA MET A 58 5.60 12.29 -3.17
C MET A 58 4.60 11.81 -2.11
N ALA A 59 3.96 12.72 -1.38
CA ALA A 59 2.99 12.36 -0.34
C ALA A 59 1.77 11.61 -0.90
N LEU A 60 1.24 12.01 -2.05
CA LEU A 60 0.20 11.26 -2.77
C LEU A 60 0.64 9.81 -3.05
N MET A 61 1.84 9.64 -3.62
CA MET A 61 2.35 8.32 -3.97
C MET A 61 2.58 7.45 -2.74
N VAL A 62 3.23 8.00 -1.71
CA VAL A 62 3.57 7.30 -0.46
C VAL A 62 2.32 6.88 0.31
N THR A 63 1.32 7.76 0.42
CA THR A 63 0.06 7.40 1.09
C THR A 63 -0.67 6.29 0.33
N GLY A 64 -0.60 6.25 -1.01
CA GLY A 64 -1.13 5.14 -1.79
C GLY A 64 -0.38 3.82 -1.57
N PHE A 65 0.93 3.86 -1.32
CA PHE A 65 1.73 2.66 -1.02
C PHE A 65 1.60 2.16 0.42
N SER A 66 1.18 3.02 1.35
CA SER A 66 1.10 2.72 2.79
C SER A 66 -0.30 2.37 3.27
N THR A 67 -1.28 2.31 2.36
CA THR A 67 -2.64 1.87 2.65
C THR A 67 -3.10 0.83 1.64
N ILE A 68 -4.27 0.23 1.91
CA ILE A 68 -4.95 -0.68 0.99
C ILE A 68 -6.36 -0.19 0.69
N ALA A 69 -6.90 -0.60 -0.45
CA ALA A 69 -8.30 -0.33 -0.78
C ALA A 69 -9.24 -1.20 0.07
N THR A 70 -10.39 -0.64 0.47
CA THR A 70 -11.40 -1.39 1.24
C THR A 70 -11.92 -2.63 0.49
N GLY A 71 -11.92 -2.60 -0.86
CA GLY A 71 -12.34 -3.73 -1.69
C GLY A 71 -11.47 -4.97 -1.49
N VAL A 72 -10.15 -4.83 -1.41
CA VAL A 72 -9.22 -5.95 -1.16
C VAL A 72 -9.12 -6.29 0.32
N MET A 73 -9.32 -5.31 1.21
CA MET A 73 -9.38 -5.51 2.66
C MET A 73 -10.37 -6.60 3.06
N ALA A 74 -11.56 -6.62 2.46
CA ALA A 74 -12.59 -7.63 2.73
C ALA A 74 -12.11 -9.05 2.38
N VAL A 75 -11.30 -9.20 1.34
CA VAL A 75 -10.72 -10.49 0.95
C VAL A 75 -9.70 -10.95 1.99
N TYR A 76 -8.79 -10.07 2.40
CA TYR A 76 -7.78 -10.40 3.43
C TYR A 76 -8.42 -10.71 4.78
N ALA A 77 -9.44 -9.94 5.17
CA ALA A 77 -10.18 -10.19 6.41
C ALA A 77 -10.90 -11.55 6.44
N GLY A 78 -11.17 -12.15 5.27
CA GLY A 78 -11.73 -13.49 5.15
C GLY A 78 -10.70 -14.62 5.17
N MET A 79 -9.40 -14.30 5.16
CA MET A 79 -8.33 -15.30 5.22
C MET A 79 -8.08 -15.77 6.65
N GLU A 80 -7.72 -17.04 6.80
CA GLU A 80 -7.54 -17.69 8.08
C GLU A 80 -6.36 -17.09 8.87
N GLY A 81 -6.57 -16.87 10.18
CA GLY A 81 -5.56 -16.25 11.05
C GLY A 81 -5.47 -14.73 10.98
N LEU A 82 -6.22 -14.07 10.09
CA LEU A 82 -6.20 -12.61 9.92
C LEU A 82 -7.43 -11.95 10.57
N SER A 83 -7.24 -10.79 11.19
CA SER A 83 -8.30 -10.04 11.86
C SER A 83 -8.73 -8.82 11.05
N ALA A 84 -10.02 -8.74 10.72
CA ALA A 84 -10.62 -7.58 10.06
C ALA A 84 -10.36 -6.28 10.84
N GLY A 85 -10.41 -6.34 12.18
CA GLY A 85 -10.16 -5.19 13.05
C GLY A 85 -8.73 -4.68 12.95
N HIS A 86 -7.75 -5.59 12.90
CA HIS A 86 -6.34 -5.21 12.75
C HIS A 86 -6.06 -4.63 11.36
N ILE A 87 -6.58 -5.23 10.29
CA ILE A 87 -6.38 -4.72 8.93
C ILE A 87 -7.06 -3.35 8.73
N LEU A 88 -8.27 -3.16 9.26
CA LEU A 88 -8.94 -1.86 9.22
C LEU A 88 -8.14 -0.80 9.98
N THR A 89 -7.64 -1.14 11.17
CA THR A 89 -6.79 -0.26 11.98
C THR A 89 -5.51 0.10 11.23
N ALA A 90 -4.89 -0.87 10.58
CA ALA A 90 -3.70 -0.67 9.77
C ALA A 90 -3.95 0.30 8.60
N SER A 91 -5.07 0.18 7.89
CA SER A 91 -5.40 1.12 6.80
C SER A 91 -5.57 2.56 7.31
N VAL A 92 -6.24 2.75 8.45
CA VAL A 92 -6.45 4.07 9.05
C VAL A 92 -5.13 4.70 9.51
N LEU A 93 -4.25 3.93 10.15
CA LEU A 93 -2.95 4.39 10.62
C LEU A 93 -1.93 4.57 9.48
N GLY A 94 -2.11 3.87 8.37
CA GLY A 94 -1.26 3.95 7.19
C GLY A 94 -1.23 5.35 6.58
N ALA A 95 -2.35 6.08 6.57
CA ALA A 95 -2.40 7.44 6.03
C ALA A 95 -1.48 8.45 6.77
N PRO A 96 -1.59 8.66 8.10
CA PRO A 96 -0.67 9.54 8.82
C PRO A 96 0.77 9.01 8.83
N ALA A 97 0.99 7.69 8.88
CA ALA A 97 2.33 7.11 8.78
C ALA A 97 2.97 7.40 7.41
N GLY A 98 2.18 7.31 6.34
CA GLY A 98 2.58 7.63 4.98
C GLY A 98 2.93 9.11 4.81
N LEU A 99 2.12 10.02 5.35
CA LEU A 99 2.43 11.45 5.35
C LEU A 99 3.71 11.77 6.15
N LEU A 100 3.92 11.11 7.29
CA LEU A 100 5.15 11.25 8.07
C LEU A 100 6.36 10.80 7.24
N ALA A 101 6.31 9.59 6.70
CA ALA A 101 7.41 9.02 5.92
C ALA A 101 7.71 9.84 4.66
N SER A 102 6.66 10.32 3.98
CA SER A 102 6.82 11.15 2.78
C SER A 102 7.52 12.47 3.09
N LYS A 103 7.14 13.16 4.17
CA LYS A 103 7.74 14.46 4.54
C LYS A 103 9.13 14.34 5.15
N VAL A 104 9.44 13.23 5.82
CA VAL A 104 10.82 12.96 6.27
C VAL A 104 11.71 12.63 5.07
N MET A 105 11.22 11.81 4.14
CA MET A 105 12.02 11.41 2.98
C MET A 105 12.10 12.49 1.90
N PHE A 106 11.07 13.31 1.71
CA PHE A 106 11.04 14.38 0.71
C PHE A 106 10.29 15.60 1.28
N PRO A 107 10.97 16.44 2.07
CA PRO A 107 10.36 17.61 2.71
C PRO A 107 9.78 18.62 1.71
N GLU A 108 8.81 19.40 2.16
CA GLU A 108 8.24 20.50 1.38
C GLU A 108 9.22 21.68 1.32
N THR A 109 9.56 22.12 0.11
CA THR A 109 10.46 23.26 -0.11
C THR A 109 9.82 24.37 -0.94
N GLU A 110 8.65 24.11 -1.51
CA GLU A 110 7.93 25.00 -2.41
C GLU A 110 6.62 25.47 -1.76
N PRO A 111 6.15 26.69 -2.06
CA PRO A 111 4.83 27.12 -1.59
C PRO A 111 3.74 26.31 -2.29
N SER A 112 2.93 25.61 -1.50
CA SER A 112 1.78 24.86 -2.03
C SER A 112 0.66 25.79 -2.49
N GLU A 113 0.21 25.63 -3.75
CA GLU A 113 -1.01 26.28 -4.27
C GLU A 113 -2.30 25.76 -3.61
N THR A 114 -2.21 24.62 -2.91
CA THR A 114 -3.33 23.98 -2.21
C THR A 114 -3.25 24.11 -0.68
N GLY A 115 -2.34 24.94 -0.18
CA GLY A 115 -2.20 25.22 1.26
C GLY A 115 -3.49 25.77 1.88
N GLU A 116 -3.72 25.49 3.18
CA GLU A 116 -4.90 25.77 4.04
C GLU A 116 -6.33 25.64 3.47
N ARG A 117 -6.50 25.47 2.16
CA ARG A 117 -7.77 25.49 1.44
C ARG A 117 -8.23 24.07 1.17
N CYS A 118 -9.31 23.71 1.84
CA CYS A 118 -10.04 22.46 1.67
C CYS A 118 -11.25 22.67 0.74
N HIS A 119 -11.06 22.70 -0.57
CA HIS A 119 -12.21 22.62 -1.48
C HIS A 119 -12.54 21.16 -1.78
N PHE A 120 -13.33 20.55 -0.89
CA PHE A 120 -13.82 19.18 -1.03
C PHE A 120 -15.05 19.11 -1.96
N GLU A 121 -14.96 19.61 -3.20
CA GLU A 121 -16.07 19.50 -4.15
C GLU A 121 -15.95 18.21 -4.97
N THR A 122 -16.52 17.12 -4.46
CA THR A 122 -16.73 15.92 -5.29
C THR A 122 -18.01 16.10 -6.11
N LYS A 123 -17.90 16.15 -7.43
CA LYS A 123 -19.08 16.11 -8.30
C LYS A 123 -19.79 14.76 -8.13
N ARG A 124 -21.12 14.78 -7.98
CA ARG A 124 -21.93 13.56 -8.04
C ARG A 124 -21.97 13.08 -9.48
N THR A 125 -21.46 11.89 -9.72
CA THR A 125 -21.43 11.26 -11.06
C THR A 125 -22.66 10.39 -11.31
N ALA A 126 -23.15 9.68 -10.29
CA ALA A 126 -24.32 8.81 -10.41
C ALA A 126 -25.64 9.58 -10.30
N THR A 127 -26.62 9.17 -11.10
CA THR A 127 -27.95 9.78 -11.21
C THR A 127 -28.84 9.40 -10.03
N ASN A 128 -28.81 8.13 -9.62
CA ASN A 128 -29.61 7.59 -8.52
C ASN A 128 -28.84 6.49 -7.75
N SER A 129 -29.43 5.99 -6.66
CA SER A 129 -28.79 4.95 -5.83
C SER A 129 -28.53 3.65 -6.58
N ILE A 130 -29.43 3.25 -7.50
CA ILE A 130 -29.28 2.01 -8.29
C ILE A 130 -28.14 2.18 -9.28
N ASP A 131 -28.09 3.32 -9.97
CA ASP A 131 -26.99 3.70 -10.87
C ASP A 131 -25.64 3.63 -10.13
N ALA A 132 -25.56 4.23 -8.93
CA ALA A 132 -24.35 4.18 -8.10
C ALA A 132 -23.94 2.75 -7.71
N LEU A 133 -24.90 1.87 -7.40
CA LEU A 133 -24.64 0.45 -7.10
C LEU A 133 -24.16 -0.30 -8.34
N CYS A 134 -24.80 -0.09 -9.49
CA CYS A 134 -24.41 -0.71 -10.76
C CYS A 134 -23.01 -0.27 -11.20
N THR A 135 -22.70 1.03 -11.10
CA THR A 135 -21.36 1.56 -11.39
C THR A 135 -20.33 0.93 -10.46
N GLY A 136 -20.57 0.94 -9.14
CA GLY A 136 -19.65 0.35 -8.17
C GLY A 136 -19.42 -1.16 -8.38
N ALA A 137 -20.47 -1.91 -8.74
CA ALA A 137 -20.34 -3.33 -9.07
C ALA A 137 -19.49 -3.53 -10.34
N SER A 138 -19.72 -2.74 -11.39
CA SER A 138 -18.93 -2.82 -12.63
C SER A 138 -17.47 -2.45 -12.42
N GLU A 139 -17.20 -1.40 -11.64
CA GLU A 139 -15.84 -1.01 -11.24
C GLU A 139 -15.17 -2.12 -10.41
N GLY A 140 -15.90 -2.75 -9.48
CA GLY A 140 -15.41 -3.89 -8.69
C GLY A 140 -15.05 -5.12 -9.54
N VAL A 141 -15.86 -5.43 -10.56
CA VAL A 141 -15.55 -6.51 -11.53
C VAL A 141 -14.29 -6.18 -12.31
N MET A 142 -14.16 -4.96 -12.83
CA MET A 142 -12.96 -4.53 -13.54
C MET A 142 -11.72 -4.57 -12.64
N LEU A 143 -11.82 -4.12 -11.40
CA LEU A 143 -10.75 -4.22 -10.41
C LEU A 143 -10.35 -5.68 -10.16
N SER A 144 -11.33 -6.59 -10.01
CA SER A 144 -11.06 -8.02 -9.80
C SER A 144 -10.34 -8.65 -10.98
N ILE A 145 -10.77 -8.36 -12.22
CA ILE A 145 -10.11 -8.84 -13.43
C ILE A 145 -8.69 -8.28 -13.55
N ASN A 146 -8.50 -7.00 -13.23
CA ASN A 146 -7.17 -6.38 -13.23
C ASN A 146 -6.24 -7.05 -12.21
N VAL A 147 -6.72 -7.33 -10.99
CA VAL A 147 -5.94 -8.03 -9.96
C VAL A 147 -5.57 -9.44 -10.42
N MET A 148 -6.52 -10.19 -10.99
CA MET A 148 -6.25 -11.53 -11.54
C MET A 148 -5.19 -11.49 -12.66
N GLY A 149 -5.38 -10.60 -13.64
CA GLY A 149 -4.45 -10.45 -14.77
C GLY A 149 -3.05 -10.01 -14.30
N MET A 150 -2.99 -9.06 -13.38
CA MET A 150 -1.74 -8.59 -12.77
C MET A 150 -1.03 -9.72 -12.02
N LEU A 151 -1.74 -10.50 -11.19
CA LEU A 151 -1.18 -11.62 -10.46
C LEU A 151 -0.58 -12.66 -11.40
N ILE A 152 -1.30 -13.06 -12.45
CA ILE A 152 -0.81 -14.03 -13.44
C ILE A 152 0.47 -13.51 -14.10
N ALA A 153 0.46 -12.25 -14.57
CA ALA A 153 1.60 -11.66 -15.26
C ALA A 153 2.84 -11.52 -14.36
N PHE A 154 2.68 -10.95 -13.15
CA PHE A 154 3.80 -10.73 -12.24
C PHE A 154 4.35 -12.04 -11.66
N VAL A 155 3.50 -13.01 -11.31
CA VAL A 155 3.97 -14.34 -10.88
C VAL A 155 4.78 -15.00 -11.99
N ALA A 156 4.33 -14.93 -13.24
CA ALA A 156 5.06 -15.48 -14.38
C ALA A 156 6.42 -14.78 -14.62
N VAL A 157 6.45 -13.45 -14.58
CA VAL A 157 7.69 -12.68 -14.73
C VAL A 157 8.67 -12.98 -13.60
N VAL A 158 8.21 -13.01 -12.36
CA VAL A 158 9.06 -13.32 -11.20
C VAL A 158 9.54 -14.76 -11.23
N ALA A 159 8.71 -15.72 -11.67
CA ALA A 159 9.14 -17.10 -11.89
C ALA A 159 10.24 -17.20 -12.95
N LEU A 160 10.12 -16.46 -14.05
CA LEU A 160 11.18 -16.37 -15.08
C LEU A 160 12.48 -15.78 -14.51
N LEU A 161 12.38 -14.65 -13.79
CA LEU A 161 13.55 -14.02 -13.16
C LEU A 161 14.21 -14.92 -12.12
N ASN A 162 13.42 -15.61 -11.30
CA ASN A 162 13.91 -16.62 -10.37
C ASN A 162 14.62 -17.74 -11.11
N GLY A 163 14.07 -18.24 -12.22
CA GLY A 163 14.73 -19.24 -13.07
C GLY A 163 16.11 -18.78 -13.56
N LEU A 164 16.23 -17.51 -14.01
CA LEU A 164 17.50 -16.93 -14.45
C LEU A 164 18.52 -16.77 -13.31
N ILE A 165 18.06 -16.46 -12.10
CA ILE A 165 18.91 -16.28 -10.91
C ILE A 165 19.32 -17.62 -10.29
N VAL A 166 18.43 -18.61 -10.29
CA VAL A 166 18.63 -19.94 -9.71
C VAL A 166 19.47 -20.83 -10.62
N TRP A 167 19.36 -20.69 -11.95
CA TRP A 167 20.13 -21.47 -12.91
C TRP A 167 21.66 -21.48 -12.66
N PRO A 168 22.36 -20.33 -12.51
CA PRO A 168 23.78 -20.34 -12.20
C PRO A 168 24.08 -20.88 -10.79
N GLN A 169 23.17 -20.75 -9.83
CA GLN A 169 23.36 -21.28 -8.47
C GLN A 169 23.41 -22.81 -8.47
N HIS A 170 22.55 -23.46 -9.27
CA HIS A 170 22.63 -24.90 -9.49
C HIS A 170 23.94 -25.32 -10.15
N ALA A 171 24.41 -24.56 -11.15
CA ALA A 171 25.68 -24.84 -11.82
C ALA A 171 26.89 -24.73 -10.87
N LEU A 172 26.79 -23.89 -9.83
CA LEU A 172 27.80 -23.73 -8.77
C LEU A 172 27.66 -24.75 -7.62
N GLY A 173 26.70 -25.68 -7.69
CA GLY A 173 26.51 -26.71 -6.67
C GLY A 173 25.82 -26.22 -5.39
N ILE A 174 25.12 -25.07 -5.43
CA ILE A 174 24.37 -24.55 -4.27
C ILE A 174 23.15 -25.46 -4.01
N ALA A 175 23.11 -26.09 -2.84
CA ALA A 175 22.09 -27.07 -2.47
C ALA A 175 20.68 -26.47 -2.30
N ALA A 176 20.59 -25.21 -1.88
CA ALA A 176 19.35 -24.46 -1.70
C ALA A 176 19.48 -23.10 -2.41
N PRO A 177 19.12 -23.02 -3.70
CA PRO A 177 19.26 -21.78 -4.44
C PRO A 177 18.27 -20.73 -3.94
N LEU A 178 18.71 -19.48 -3.89
CA LEU A 178 17.96 -18.33 -3.41
C LEU A 178 17.17 -17.67 -4.54
N THR A 179 15.89 -17.49 -4.30
CA THR A 179 14.97 -16.66 -5.09
C THR A 179 15.07 -15.18 -4.71
N ILE A 180 14.51 -14.30 -5.54
CA ILE A 180 14.45 -12.85 -5.25
C ILE A 180 13.70 -12.61 -3.93
N GLN A 181 12.59 -13.30 -3.73
CA GLN A 181 11.79 -13.20 -2.51
C GLN A 181 12.59 -13.59 -1.28
N GLN A 182 13.38 -14.66 -1.35
CA GLN A 182 14.25 -15.10 -0.24
C GLN A 182 15.38 -14.12 0.05
N MET A 183 16.00 -13.55 -0.99
CA MET A 183 17.02 -12.51 -0.80
C MET A 183 16.44 -11.27 -0.10
N LEU A 184 15.27 -10.80 -0.56
CA LEU A 184 14.57 -9.71 0.11
C LEU A 184 14.01 -10.14 1.47
N GLY A 185 13.72 -11.42 1.67
CA GLY A 185 13.24 -11.97 2.92
C GLY A 185 14.29 -11.90 4.02
N TRP A 186 15.52 -12.32 3.69
CA TRP A 186 16.68 -12.13 4.55
C TRP A 186 16.97 -10.66 4.83
N LEU A 187 16.80 -9.78 3.83
CA LEU A 187 16.94 -8.34 4.03
C LEU A 187 15.87 -7.77 4.97
N ASN A 188 14.65 -8.32 4.96
CA ASN A 188 13.53 -7.86 5.79
C ASN A 188 13.46 -8.53 7.17
N ALA A 189 14.16 -9.65 7.40
CA ALA A 189 14.17 -10.32 8.70
C ALA A 189 14.67 -9.41 9.86
N PRO A 190 15.72 -8.58 9.69
CA PRO A 190 16.09 -7.59 10.71
C PRO A 190 14.99 -6.54 10.95
N PHE A 191 14.26 -6.13 9.93
CA PHE A 191 13.12 -5.20 10.08
C PHE A 191 11.96 -5.87 10.81
N ALA A 192 11.67 -7.15 10.54
CA ALA A 192 10.70 -7.92 11.30
C ALA A 192 11.04 -7.93 12.79
N TRP A 193 12.31 -8.17 13.12
CA TRP A 193 12.78 -8.11 14.50
C TRP A 193 12.61 -6.72 15.13
N LEU A 194 12.98 -5.65 14.41
CA LEU A 194 12.80 -4.26 14.87
C LEU A 194 11.33 -3.87 15.09
N MET A 195 10.40 -4.48 14.35
CA MET A 195 8.95 -4.30 14.54
C MET A 195 8.40 -5.06 15.76
N GLY A 196 9.22 -5.87 16.44
CA GLY A 196 8.83 -6.62 17.64
C GLY A 196 8.39 -8.06 17.39
N VAL A 197 8.74 -8.63 16.24
CA VAL A 197 8.56 -10.06 15.95
C VAL A 197 9.59 -10.88 16.74
N PRO A 198 9.19 -11.97 17.44
CA PRO A 198 10.11 -12.92 18.06
C PRO A 198 11.18 -13.42 17.09
N TRP A 199 12.42 -13.56 17.57
CA TRP A 199 13.57 -13.92 16.74
C TRP A 199 13.35 -15.19 15.90
N ASN A 200 12.68 -16.20 16.46
CA ASN A 200 12.41 -17.47 15.79
C ASN A 200 11.50 -17.33 14.56
N ASP A 201 10.60 -16.34 14.59
CA ASP A 201 9.64 -16.10 13.51
C ASP A 201 10.18 -15.10 12.47
N CYS A 202 11.26 -14.37 12.79
CA CYS A 202 11.82 -13.32 11.93
C CYS A 202 12.23 -13.81 10.53
N PRO A 203 12.83 -15.00 10.34
CA PRO A 203 13.12 -15.49 8.99
C PRO A 203 11.85 -15.73 8.16
N PHE A 204 10.82 -16.30 8.77
CA PHE A 204 9.54 -16.55 8.11
C PHE A 204 8.79 -15.26 7.80
N ILE A 205 8.64 -14.36 8.78
CA ILE A 205 8.00 -13.06 8.54
C ILE A 205 8.81 -12.23 7.55
N GLY A 206 10.14 -12.27 7.63
CA GLY A 206 11.03 -11.66 6.63
C GLY A 206 10.69 -12.13 5.22
N GLN A 207 10.58 -13.45 5.01
CA GLN A 207 10.17 -14.04 3.73
C GLN A 207 8.83 -13.49 3.22
N ILE A 208 7.80 -13.46 4.06
CA ILE A 208 6.47 -12.92 3.72
C ILE A 208 6.55 -11.44 3.30
N LEU A 209 7.40 -10.64 3.98
CA LEU A 209 7.64 -9.24 3.61
C LEU A 209 8.44 -9.10 2.30
N GLY A 210 9.36 -10.03 2.03
CA GLY A 210 10.08 -10.12 0.75
C GLY A 210 9.12 -10.43 -0.41
N GLU A 211 8.23 -11.40 -0.23
CA GLU A 211 7.18 -11.76 -1.19
C GLU A 211 6.29 -10.57 -1.52
N ARG A 212 5.89 -9.79 -0.52
CA ARG A 212 5.14 -8.54 -0.72
C ARG A 212 5.83 -7.60 -1.69
N ILE A 213 7.12 -7.32 -1.49
CA ILE A 213 7.86 -6.33 -2.29
C ILE A 213 7.96 -6.78 -3.75
N VAL A 214 8.23 -8.07 -3.96
CA VAL A 214 8.48 -8.65 -5.30
C VAL A 214 7.18 -8.89 -6.06
N LEU A 215 6.20 -9.51 -5.41
CA LEU A 215 4.93 -9.92 -6.02
C LEU A 215 3.86 -8.88 -5.71
N ASN A 216 3.32 -8.91 -4.49
CA ASN A 216 2.40 -7.94 -3.89
C ASN A 216 1.95 -8.44 -2.52
N GLU A 217 1.27 -7.58 -1.78
CA GLU A 217 0.66 -7.88 -0.48
C GLU A 217 -0.39 -8.97 -0.54
N PHE A 218 -1.11 -9.14 -1.65
CA PHE A 218 -2.11 -10.21 -1.78
C PHE A 218 -1.47 -11.59 -1.64
N VAL A 219 -0.35 -11.83 -2.34
CA VAL A 219 0.40 -13.09 -2.22
C VAL A 219 0.96 -13.26 -0.81
N GLY A 220 1.54 -12.20 -0.23
CA GLY A 220 2.06 -12.24 1.14
C GLY A 220 0.98 -12.59 2.19
N TYR A 221 -0.23 -12.04 2.07
CA TYR A 221 -1.35 -12.40 2.93
C TYR A 221 -1.82 -13.84 2.72
N LEU A 222 -1.88 -14.28 1.46
CA LEU A 222 -2.28 -15.64 1.11
C LEU A 222 -1.31 -16.68 1.69
N ASP A 223 -0.01 -16.46 1.53
CA ASP A 223 1.02 -17.38 2.00
C ASP A 223 1.13 -17.38 3.54
N LEU A 224 1.00 -16.22 4.18
CA LEU A 224 0.88 -16.13 5.65
C LEU A 224 -0.32 -16.93 6.16
N SER A 225 -1.50 -16.74 5.56
CA SER A 225 -2.73 -17.40 5.96
C SER A 225 -2.67 -18.92 5.74
N ASN A 226 -2.19 -19.35 4.58
CA ASN A 226 -2.00 -20.77 4.26
C ASN A 226 -1.03 -21.43 5.23
N PHE A 227 0.04 -20.74 5.62
CA PHE A 227 0.99 -21.27 6.59
C PHE A 227 0.34 -21.45 7.96
N VAL A 228 -0.35 -20.43 8.46
CA VAL A 228 -1.07 -20.49 9.75
C VAL A 228 -2.10 -21.62 9.77
N LYS A 229 -2.82 -21.80 8.67
CA LYS A 229 -3.82 -22.87 8.50
C LYS A 229 -3.20 -24.27 8.50
N THR A 230 -2.08 -24.45 7.82
CA THR A 230 -1.45 -25.78 7.63
C THR A 230 -0.54 -26.17 8.80
N HIS A 231 -0.02 -25.20 9.55
CA HIS A 231 0.91 -25.40 10.66
C HIS A 231 0.40 -24.68 11.93
N PRO A 232 -0.73 -25.13 12.50
CA PRO A 232 -1.32 -24.46 13.66
C PRO A 232 -0.35 -24.41 14.84
N GLY A 233 -0.09 -23.21 15.36
CA GLY A 233 0.82 -22.98 16.48
C GLY A 233 2.31 -22.93 16.13
N ALA A 234 2.69 -23.02 14.84
CA ALA A 234 4.09 -22.92 14.42
C ALA A 234 4.65 -21.49 14.41
N VAL A 235 3.77 -20.48 14.38
CA VAL A 235 4.11 -19.05 14.40
C VAL A 235 3.39 -18.41 15.57
N ASP A 236 4.06 -17.52 16.30
CA ASP A 236 3.44 -16.79 17.40
C ASP A 236 2.26 -15.95 16.87
N PRO A 237 1.07 -15.98 17.52
CA PRO A 237 -0.07 -15.15 17.13
C PRO A 237 0.27 -13.64 17.05
N ARG A 238 1.22 -13.18 17.87
CA ARG A 238 1.77 -11.82 17.80
C ARG A 238 2.45 -11.57 16.46
N SER A 239 3.29 -12.50 15.99
CA SER A 239 3.99 -12.41 14.71
C SER A 239 3.03 -12.34 13.55
N VAL A 240 1.96 -13.14 13.56
CA VAL A 240 0.90 -13.11 12.53
C VAL A 240 0.21 -11.74 12.52
N THR A 241 -0.08 -11.20 13.71
CA THR A 241 -0.71 -9.87 13.84
C THR A 241 0.22 -8.77 13.32
N LEU A 242 1.49 -8.73 13.76
CA LEU A 242 2.47 -7.75 13.30
C LEU A 242 2.74 -7.85 11.79
N ALA A 243 2.84 -9.06 11.26
CA ALA A 243 2.97 -9.28 9.82
C ALA A 243 1.75 -8.74 9.06
N SER A 244 0.54 -8.90 9.61
CA SER A 244 -0.68 -8.33 9.01
C SER A 244 -0.62 -6.80 8.91
N TYR A 245 -0.17 -6.12 9.97
CA TYR A 245 0.05 -4.66 9.92
C TYR A 245 1.15 -4.30 8.91
N ALA A 246 2.26 -5.04 8.91
CA ALA A 246 3.39 -4.77 8.04
C ALA A 246 3.03 -4.97 6.56
N LEU A 247 2.20 -5.96 6.24
CA LEU A 247 1.70 -6.25 4.88
C LEU A 247 0.65 -5.24 4.40
N CYS A 248 0.01 -4.49 5.29
CA CYS A 248 -1.11 -3.60 4.97
C CYS A 248 -0.67 -2.34 4.20
N GLY A 249 -0.27 -2.49 2.94
CA GLY A 249 -0.06 -1.40 2.00
C GLY A 249 0.39 -1.90 0.63
N PHE A 250 0.11 -1.13 -0.42
CA PHE A 250 0.48 -1.47 -1.80
C PHE A 250 1.96 -1.27 -2.17
N ALA A 251 2.89 -1.12 -1.22
CA ALA A 251 4.31 -0.92 -1.49
C ALA A 251 4.99 -2.16 -2.12
N ASN A 252 5.00 -2.23 -3.46
CA ASN A 252 5.63 -3.28 -4.25
C ASN A 252 5.98 -2.77 -5.67
N PHE A 253 6.82 -3.52 -6.41
CA PHE A 253 7.30 -3.07 -7.73
C PHE A 253 6.18 -2.88 -8.75
N SER A 254 5.14 -3.73 -8.73
CA SER A 254 4.01 -3.62 -9.66
C SER A 254 3.20 -2.34 -9.43
N SER A 255 3.07 -1.92 -8.18
CA SER A 255 2.32 -0.74 -7.79
C SER A 255 2.98 0.57 -8.23
N ILE A 256 4.31 0.59 -8.42
CA ILE A 256 4.97 1.74 -9.07
C ILE A 256 4.39 1.97 -10.47
N ALA A 257 4.29 0.91 -11.27
CA ALA A 257 3.72 1.01 -12.61
C ALA A 257 2.23 1.39 -12.57
N ILE A 258 1.47 0.86 -11.60
CA ILE A 258 0.05 1.22 -11.40
C ILE A 258 -0.10 2.71 -11.10
N GLN A 259 0.70 3.28 -10.18
CA GLN A 259 0.63 4.71 -9.89
C GLN A 259 1.06 5.58 -11.07
N ILE A 260 2.17 5.24 -11.75
CA ILE A 260 2.63 5.99 -12.92
C ILE A 260 1.57 5.97 -14.03
N GLY A 261 0.98 4.81 -14.30
CA GLY A 261 -0.05 4.65 -15.33
C GLY A 261 -1.36 5.33 -14.96
N GLY A 262 -1.89 5.03 -13.76
CA GLY A 262 -3.18 5.52 -13.31
C GLY A 262 -3.17 7.02 -13.02
N ILE A 263 -2.23 7.51 -12.20
CA ILE A 263 -2.12 8.94 -11.88
C ILE A 263 -1.63 9.72 -13.11
N GLY A 264 -0.71 9.15 -13.90
CA GLY A 264 -0.23 9.78 -15.14
C GLY A 264 -1.32 9.89 -16.21
N ALA A 265 -2.35 9.04 -16.22
CA ALA A 265 -3.51 9.23 -17.10
C ALA A 265 -4.41 10.41 -16.66
N LEU A 266 -4.37 10.78 -15.37
CA LEU A 266 -5.13 11.91 -14.82
C LEU A 266 -4.42 13.26 -15.02
N ALA A 267 -3.08 13.25 -14.99
CA ALA A 267 -2.21 14.41 -15.21
C ALA A 267 -1.00 14.03 -16.09
N PRO A 268 -1.18 13.92 -17.43
CA PRO A 268 -0.15 13.45 -18.36
C PRO A 268 1.17 14.22 -18.29
N GLU A 269 1.10 15.53 -18.06
CA GLU A 269 2.24 16.43 -17.91
C GLU A 269 3.11 16.13 -16.68
N ARG A 270 2.56 15.44 -15.67
CA ARG A 270 3.26 15.06 -14.43
C ARG A 270 3.80 13.63 -14.46
N ARG A 271 3.61 12.89 -15.55
CA ARG A 271 4.04 11.48 -15.67
C ARG A 271 5.54 11.30 -15.44
N HIS A 272 6.36 12.26 -15.87
CA HIS A 272 7.80 12.23 -15.65
C HIS A 272 8.16 12.30 -14.16
N ASP A 273 7.46 13.14 -13.40
CA ASP A 273 7.68 13.29 -11.95
C ASP A 273 7.33 12.01 -11.21
N LEU A 274 6.17 11.41 -11.53
CA LEU A 274 5.73 10.13 -10.97
C LEU A 274 6.77 9.03 -11.22
N ALA A 275 7.31 8.94 -12.44
CA ALA A 275 8.32 7.95 -12.78
C ALA A 275 9.62 8.16 -12.01
N ARG A 276 10.05 9.40 -11.83
CA ARG A 276 11.26 9.76 -11.07
C ARG A 276 11.11 9.49 -9.57
N LEU A 277 9.93 9.74 -9.00
CA LEU A 277 9.65 9.55 -7.58
C LEU A 277 9.31 8.10 -7.22
N GLY A 278 8.80 7.31 -8.17
CA GLY A 278 8.14 6.01 -7.91
C GLY A 278 8.89 5.05 -7.00
N PHE A 279 10.18 4.78 -7.26
CA PHE A 279 10.95 3.88 -6.40
C PHE A 279 11.15 4.44 -4.99
N ARG A 280 11.46 5.73 -4.87
CA ARG A 280 11.62 6.41 -3.57
C ARG A 280 10.31 6.41 -2.79
N ALA A 281 9.19 6.66 -3.47
CA ALA A 281 7.85 6.66 -2.88
C ALA A 281 7.44 5.26 -2.40
N MET A 282 7.74 4.21 -3.17
CA MET A 282 7.49 2.83 -2.76
C MET A 282 8.25 2.48 -1.48
N VAL A 283 9.54 2.83 -1.41
CA VAL A 283 10.36 2.60 -0.21
C VAL A 283 9.81 3.38 0.99
N ALA A 284 9.42 4.64 0.80
CA ALA A 284 8.79 5.42 1.87
C ALA A 284 7.47 4.81 2.36
N GLY A 285 6.64 4.29 1.44
CA GLY A 285 5.39 3.60 1.78
C GLY A 285 5.62 2.30 2.53
N LEU A 286 6.64 1.53 2.15
CA LEU A 286 7.08 0.32 2.85
C LEU A 286 7.50 0.66 4.29
N LEU A 287 8.35 1.67 4.45
CA LEU A 287 8.82 2.13 5.76
C LEU A 287 7.67 2.68 6.61
N ALA A 288 6.69 3.37 6.02
CA ALA A 288 5.49 3.81 6.73
C ALA A 288 4.70 2.63 7.33
N CYS A 289 4.55 1.53 6.57
CA CYS A 289 3.92 0.31 7.07
C CYS A 289 4.71 -0.27 8.25
N TYR A 290 6.04 -0.27 8.17
CA TYR A 290 6.91 -0.80 9.24
C TYR A 290 6.89 0.07 10.49
N LEU A 291 6.92 1.40 10.33
CA LEU A 291 6.81 2.35 11.43
C LEU A 291 5.49 2.19 12.17
N MET A 292 4.38 2.13 11.43
CA MET A 292 3.06 1.85 12.01
C MET A 292 3.05 0.51 12.75
N THR A 293 3.59 -0.55 12.15
CA THR A 293 3.66 -1.88 12.77
C THR A 293 4.48 -1.84 14.06
N THR A 294 5.58 -1.10 14.08
CA THR A 294 6.41 -0.93 15.28
C THR A 294 5.62 -0.27 16.41
N VAL A 295 4.84 0.78 16.10
CA VAL A 295 3.96 1.44 17.08
C VAL A 295 2.94 0.44 17.64
N ILE A 296 2.34 -0.39 16.78
CA ILE A 296 1.40 -1.42 17.22
C ILE A 296 2.10 -2.50 18.05
N GLY A 297 3.32 -2.91 17.70
CA GLY A 297 4.12 -3.84 18.48
C GLY A 297 4.45 -3.34 19.89
N ILE A 298 4.47 -2.04 20.12
CA ILE A 298 4.63 -1.49 21.49
C ILE A 298 3.33 -1.64 22.30
N ILE A 299 2.17 -1.65 21.64
CA ILE A 299 0.85 -1.61 22.28
C ILE A 299 0.28 -3.01 22.52
N LEU A 300 0.66 -3.99 21.69
CA LEU A 300 0.34 -5.41 21.83
C LEU A 300 1.25 -6.10 22.85
#